data_AF-A0A6G8BYR3-F1
#
_entry.id   AF-A0A6G8BYR3-F1
#
_cell.length_a   1.000
_cell.length_b   1.000
_cell.length_c   1.000
_cell.angle_alpha   90.00
_cell.angle_beta   90.00
_cell.angle_gamma   90.00
#
_symmetry.space_group_name_H-M   'P 1'
#
loop_
_entity.id
_entity.type
_entity.pdbx_description
1 polymer ?
#
loop_
_entity_poly.entity_id
_entity_poly.type
_entity_poly.pdbx_seq_one_letter_code
_entity_poly.pdbx_strand_id
1 'polypeptide(L)'
;MCYNILISTTTSSDLTQFNTPLVAFSKAPPNQSAASLLRHPNHWFLGSIHGCSCGFRHLDPDNEDLGFSEPQDWWPEDQEAIDATLEIHDIFSTLLAQGEQLDCVDCWTESNEMEARSIHGVADINLRAIPRACFRFLGGRHMRFSE
;
A
#
# COMPACT_ATOMS: atom_id res chain seq x y z
N MET A 1 15.59 -0.33 8.76
CA MET A 1 14.14 -0.22 8.95
C MET A 1 13.53 -0.05 7.57
N CYS A 2 12.45 -0.74 7.22
CA CYS A 2 11.79 -0.57 5.92
C CYS A 2 10.26 -0.63 6.05
N TYR A 3 9.56 0.08 5.16
CA TYR A 3 8.13 -0.12 4.90
C TYR A 3 7.86 -1.49 4.28
N ASN A 4 6.79 -2.12 4.73
CA ASN A 4 6.24 -3.34 4.18
C ASN A 4 4.73 -3.15 4.01
N ILE A 5 4.28 -3.18 2.75
CA ILE A 5 2.88 -3.13 2.39
C ILE A 5 2.43 -4.56 2.10
N LEU A 6 1.49 -5.03 2.91
CA LEU A 6 0.79 -6.29 2.70
C LEU A 6 -0.60 -6.01 2.20
N ILE A 7 -1.02 -6.72 1.17
CA ILE A 7 -2.31 -6.55 0.53
C ILE A 7 -3.08 -7.84 0.69
N SER A 8 -4.39 -7.74 0.89
CA SER A 8 -5.27 -8.86 0.62
C SER A 8 -6.40 -8.50 -0.31
N THR A 9 -6.83 -9.48 -1.09
CA THR A 9 -7.89 -9.30 -2.07
C THR A 9 -8.75 -10.55 -2.24
N THR A 10 -9.98 -10.35 -2.70
CA THR A 10 -10.87 -11.46 -3.09
C THR A 10 -10.48 -12.09 -4.42
N THR A 11 -9.70 -11.40 -5.27
CA THR A 11 -9.38 -11.92 -6.60
C THR A 11 -8.51 -13.16 -6.54
N SER A 12 -8.86 -14.17 -7.33
CA SER A 12 -8.05 -15.37 -7.51
C SER A 12 -6.96 -15.19 -8.59
N SER A 13 -6.99 -14.06 -9.30
CA SER A 13 -5.99 -13.73 -10.31
C SER A 13 -4.60 -13.56 -9.70
N ASP A 14 -3.58 -13.93 -10.47
CA ASP A 14 -2.19 -13.73 -10.09
C ASP A 14 -1.82 -12.26 -10.27
N LEU A 15 -1.55 -11.54 -9.17
CA LEU A 15 -1.19 -10.12 -9.23
C LEU A 15 0.21 -9.87 -9.81
N THR A 16 1.06 -10.90 -9.96
CA THR A 16 2.37 -10.74 -10.63
C THR A 16 2.25 -10.33 -12.09
N GLN A 17 1.06 -10.50 -12.71
CA GLN A 17 0.77 -9.99 -14.04
C GLN A 17 0.85 -8.45 -14.14
N PHE A 18 0.73 -7.76 -13.01
CA PHE A 18 0.84 -6.30 -12.92
C PHE A 18 2.27 -5.83 -12.58
N ASN A 19 3.25 -6.73 -12.51
CA ASN A 19 4.61 -6.34 -12.18
C ASN A 19 5.24 -5.47 -13.27
N THR A 20 5.90 -4.40 -12.84
CA THR A 20 6.65 -3.46 -13.66
C THR A 20 8.05 -3.29 -13.05
N PRO A 21 8.96 -2.51 -13.68
CA PRO A 21 10.23 -2.15 -13.03
C PRO A 21 10.05 -1.38 -11.71
N LEU A 22 8.92 -0.70 -11.52
CA LEU A 22 8.63 0.12 -10.33
C LEU A 22 7.83 -0.62 -9.26
N VAL A 23 7.01 -1.59 -9.68
CA VAL A 23 6.05 -2.31 -8.84
C VAL A 23 6.27 -3.81 -8.91
N ALA A 24 6.39 -4.47 -7.76
CA ALA A 24 6.52 -5.91 -7.67
C ALA A 24 5.54 -6.51 -6.65
N PHE A 25 4.58 -7.28 -7.14
CA PHE A 25 3.79 -8.21 -6.34
C PHE A 25 4.54 -9.52 -6.17
N SER A 26 4.46 -10.07 -4.97
CA SER A 26 4.85 -11.44 -4.65
C SER A 26 3.90 -12.00 -3.60
N LYS A 27 3.85 -13.33 -3.46
CA LYS A 27 3.00 -13.92 -2.41
C LYS A 27 3.51 -13.49 -1.04
N ALA A 28 2.58 -13.05 -0.18
CA ALA A 28 2.94 -12.63 1.17
C ALA A 28 3.58 -13.80 1.93
N PRO A 29 4.71 -13.59 2.63
CA PRO A 29 5.30 -14.61 3.48
C PRO A 29 4.30 -15.06 4.57
N PRO A 30 4.18 -16.37 4.84
CA PRO A 30 3.15 -16.90 5.75
C PRO A 30 3.34 -16.50 7.23
N ASN A 31 4.50 -15.96 7.60
CA ASN A 31 4.88 -15.69 9.00
C ASN A 31 4.82 -14.21 9.39
N GLN A 32 4.05 -13.40 8.66
CA GLN A 32 3.95 -11.97 8.95
C GLN A 32 2.77 -11.68 9.87
N SER A 33 3.04 -11.23 11.11
CA SER A 33 1.96 -10.96 12.07
C SER A 33 0.98 -9.90 11.57
N ALA A 34 1.45 -8.91 10.79
CA ALA A 34 0.60 -7.91 10.15
C ALA A 34 -0.40 -8.53 9.14
N ALA A 35 -0.07 -9.69 8.54
CA ALA A 35 -0.98 -10.35 7.61
C ALA A 35 -2.25 -10.86 8.29
N SER A 36 -2.25 -11.09 9.61
CA SER A 36 -3.47 -11.51 10.33
C SER A 36 -4.52 -10.40 10.45
N LEU A 37 -4.15 -9.15 10.14
CA LEU A 37 -5.08 -8.01 10.12
C LEU A 37 -5.86 -7.94 8.80
N LEU A 38 -5.35 -8.56 7.74
CA LEU A 38 -5.94 -8.54 6.42
C LEU A 38 -7.23 -9.38 6.35
N ARG A 39 -8.20 -8.93 5.55
CA ARG A 39 -9.57 -9.45 5.59
C ARG A 39 -9.90 -10.49 4.52
N HIS A 40 -9.10 -10.59 3.48
CA HIS A 40 -9.41 -11.38 2.28
C HIS A 40 -8.43 -12.54 2.09
N PRO A 41 -8.83 -13.62 1.39
CA PRO A 41 -8.06 -14.86 1.39
C PRO A 41 -6.73 -14.79 0.61
N ASN A 42 -6.60 -13.91 -0.37
CA ASN A 42 -5.42 -13.87 -1.24
C ASN A 42 -4.46 -12.77 -0.78
N HIS A 43 -3.37 -13.18 -0.12
CA HIS A 43 -2.37 -12.27 0.44
C HIS A 43 -1.17 -12.05 -0.49
N TRP A 44 -0.75 -10.80 -0.57
CA TRP A 44 0.35 -10.34 -1.41
C TRP A 44 1.27 -9.38 -0.65
N PHE A 45 2.54 -9.44 -0.94
CA PHE A 45 3.52 -8.42 -0.59
C PHE A 45 3.70 -7.48 -1.79
N LEU A 46 3.70 -6.18 -1.52
CA LEU A 46 3.95 -5.15 -2.51
C LEU A 46 5.33 -4.52 -2.29
N GLY A 47 6.28 -4.81 -3.18
CA GLY A 47 7.61 -4.22 -3.20
C GLY A 47 7.75 -3.17 -4.31
N SER A 48 8.65 -2.21 -4.09
CA SER A 48 9.15 -1.31 -5.13
C SER A 48 10.42 -1.87 -5.79
N ILE A 49 11.06 -1.07 -6.64
CA ILE A 49 12.37 -1.37 -7.24
C ILE A 49 13.46 -1.74 -6.22
N HIS A 50 13.32 -1.33 -4.95
CA HIS A 50 14.27 -1.65 -3.89
C HIS A 50 14.04 -3.01 -3.24
N GLY A 51 13.04 -3.78 -3.68
CA GLY A 51 12.67 -5.07 -3.11
C GLY A 51 11.96 -4.98 -1.75
N CYS A 52 11.69 -3.76 -1.26
CA CYS A 52 10.80 -3.50 -0.14
C CYS A 52 9.84 -2.34 -0.48
N SER A 53 8.93 -1.95 0.41
CA SER A 53 7.89 -0.97 0.06
C SER A 53 8.33 0.48 0.20
N CYS A 54 9.56 0.77 0.64
CA CYS A 54 10.02 2.16 0.84
C CYS A 54 9.97 3.06 -0.41
N GLY A 55 9.93 2.49 -1.62
CA GLY A 55 9.86 3.29 -2.85
C GLY A 55 8.45 3.71 -3.24
N PHE A 56 7.51 3.79 -2.31
CA PHE A 56 6.19 4.39 -2.52
C PHE A 56 6.06 5.69 -1.72
N ARG A 57 5.02 6.47 -2.01
CA ARG A 57 4.67 7.64 -1.20
C ARG A 57 3.98 7.15 0.07
N HIS A 58 4.58 7.45 1.22
CA HIS A 58 4.02 7.15 2.53
C HIS A 58 3.79 8.45 3.29
N LEU A 59 2.62 8.58 3.90
CA LEU A 59 2.38 9.57 4.92
C LEU A 59 2.84 9.01 6.26
N ASP A 60 3.70 9.75 6.95
CA ASP A 60 4.11 9.42 8.31
C ASP A 60 2.88 9.40 9.25
N PRO A 61 2.70 8.35 10.08
CA PRO A 61 1.60 8.26 11.04
C PRO A 61 1.48 9.49 11.96
N ASP A 62 2.57 10.20 12.25
CA ASP A 62 2.53 11.40 13.10
C ASP A 62 2.05 12.67 12.36
N ASN A 63 1.82 12.59 11.04
CA ASN A 63 1.46 13.71 10.17
C ASN A 63 0.09 13.55 9.50
N GLU A 64 -0.88 12.97 10.20
CA GLU A 64 -2.22 12.67 9.66
C GLU A 64 -2.93 13.89 9.04
N ASP A 65 -2.67 15.10 9.55
CA ASP A 65 -3.26 16.36 9.09
C ASP A 65 -2.94 16.69 7.62
N LEU A 66 -1.86 16.12 7.06
CA LEU A 66 -1.50 16.29 5.64
C LEU A 66 -2.40 15.47 4.71
N GLY A 67 -3.07 14.43 5.22
CA GLY A 67 -4.08 13.65 4.50
C GLY A 67 -3.61 13.15 3.12
N PHE A 68 -4.48 13.25 2.10
CA PHE A 68 -4.15 12.96 0.70
C PHE A 68 -3.89 14.27 -0.06
N SER A 69 -2.65 14.51 -0.48
CA SER A 69 -2.27 15.72 -1.21
C SER A 69 -1.35 15.41 -2.38
N GLU A 70 -1.38 16.25 -3.40
CA GLU A 70 -0.41 16.22 -4.49
C GLU A 70 1.01 16.46 -3.94
N PRO A 71 2.05 15.96 -4.64
CA PRO A 71 3.44 16.35 -4.36
C PRO A 71 3.60 17.86 -4.34
N GLN A 72 4.46 18.36 -3.45
CA GLN A 72 4.63 19.79 -3.23
C GLN A 72 6.07 20.22 -3.51
N ASP A 73 6.26 21.37 -4.15
CA ASP A 73 7.61 21.89 -4.44
C ASP A 73 8.46 22.10 -3.18
N TRP A 74 7.81 22.44 -2.06
CA TRP A 74 8.47 22.68 -0.77
C TRP A 74 8.74 21.40 0.02
N TRP A 75 8.16 20.27 -0.39
CA TRP A 75 8.41 18.93 0.15
C TRP A 75 8.69 18.01 -1.04
N PRO A 76 9.91 18.03 -1.58
CA PRO A 76 10.25 17.24 -2.75
C PRO A 76 10.11 15.75 -2.42
N GLU A 77 9.22 15.09 -3.15
CA GLU A 77 9.08 13.65 -3.16
C GLU A 77 9.86 13.10 -4.36
N ASP A 78 10.38 11.88 -4.22
CA ASP A 78 11.10 11.21 -5.29
C ASP A 78 10.15 10.87 -6.46
N GLN A 79 10.58 11.14 -7.70
CA GLN A 79 9.73 10.92 -8.88
C GLN A 79 9.44 9.44 -9.11
N GLU A 80 10.39 8.54 -8.85
CA GLU A 80 10.16 7.11 -8.96
C GLU A 80 9.11 6.66 -7.93
N ALA A 81 9.16 7.22 -6.71
CA ALA A 81 8.15 6.95 -5.68
C ALA A 81 6.76 7.46 -6.06
N ILE A 82 6.68 8.65 -6.68
CA ILE A 82 5.44 9.18 -7.23
C ILE A 82 4.89 8.23 -8.30
N ASP A 83 5.70 7.90 -9.30
CA ASP A 83 5.28 7.08 -10.44
C ASP A 83 4.84 5.67 -9.99
N ALA A 84 5.62 5.03 -9.10
CA ALA A 84 5.28 3.72 -8.54
C ALA A 84 3.96 3.73 -7.76
N THR A 85 3.70 4.80 -7.00
CA THR A 85 2.45 4.94 -6.24
C THR A 85 1.25 5.14 -7.16
N LEU A 86 1.43 5.87 -8.25
CA LEU A 86 0.40 6.10 -9.24
C LEU A 86 0.07 4.82 -10.04
N GLU A 87 1.06 3.98 -10.33
CA GLU A 87 0.82 2.65 -10.91
C GLU A 87 -0.06 1.79 -9.98
N ILE A 88 0.22 1.80 -8.67
CA ILE A 88 -0.59 1.06 -7.71
C ILE A 88 -2.01 1.59 -7.59
N HIS A 89 -2.17 2.91 -7.59
CA HIS A 89 -3.50 3.52 -7.62
C HIS A 89 -4.33 2.96 -8.79
N ASP A 90 -3.74 2.88 -9.99
CA ASP A 90 -4.43 2.41 -11.18
C ASP A 90 -4.75 0.91 -11.14
N ILE A 91 -3.85 0.10 -10.58
CA ILE A 91 -4.06 -1.33 -10.35
C ILE A 91 -5.20 -1.54 -9.34
N PHE A 92 -5.21 -0.82 -8.22
CA PHE A 92 -6.26 -0.93 -7.20
C PHE A 92 -7.62 -0.51 -7.75
N SER A 93 -7.66 0.60 -8.49
CA SER A 93 -8.88 1.05 -9.17
C SER A 93 -9.40 -0.01 -10.15
N THR A 94 -8.51 -0.63 -10.92
CA THR A 94 -8.88 -1.70 -11.86
C THR A 94 -9.49 -2.91 -11.14
N LEU A 95 -8.91 -3.34 -10.02
CA LEU A 95 -9.45 -4.46 -9.23
C LEU A 95 -10.81 -4.13 -8.63
N LEU A 96 -10.97 -2.94 -8.02
CA LEU A 96 -12.24 -2.53 -7.43
C LEU A 96 -13.33 -2.37 -8.48
N ALA A 97 -13.01 -1.81 -9.65
CA ALA A 97 -13.94 -1.68 -10.77
C ALA A 97 -14.42 -3.05 -11.31
N GLN A 98 -13.63 -4.11 -11.13
CA GLN A 98 -14.02 -5.49 -11.44
C GLN A 98 -14.92 -6.12 -10.36
N GLY A 99 -15.19 -5.42 -9.27
CA GLY A 99 -15.99 -5.90 -8.14
C GLY A 99 -15.17 -6.66 -7.09
N GLU A 100 -13.85 -6.67 -7.21
CA GLU A 100 -12.98 -7.26 -6.20
C GLU A 100 -12.90 -6.35 -4.97
N GLN A 101 -12.67 -6.94 -3.81
CA GLN A 101 -12.40 -6.22 -2.58
C GLN A 101 -10.91 -6.27 -2.30
N LEU A 102 -10.37 -5.17 -1.75
CA LEU A 102 -8.99 -5.11 -1.33
C LEU A 102 -8.80 -4.26 -0.07
N ASP A 103 -7.86 -4.70 0.74
CA ASP A 103 -7.33 -3.96 1.88
C ASP A 103 -5.81 -4.14 1.93
N CYS A 104 -5.13 -3.22 2.61
CA CYS A 104 -3.70 -3.35 2.85
C CYS A 104 -3.30 -2.87 4.24
N VAL A 105 -2.17 -3.37 4.71
CA VAL A 105 -1.51 -2.90 5.92
C VAL A 105 -0.15 -2.35 5.51
N ASP A 106 0.09 -1.09 5.82
CA ASP A 106 1.38 -0.44 5.65
C ASP A 106 2.10 -0.41 7.00
N CYS A 107 3.15 -1.22 7.14
CA CYS A 107 3.87 -1.38 8.39
C CYS A 107 5.34 -0.99 8.28
N TRP A 108 5.83 -0.29 9.30
CA TRP A 108 7.24 0.00 9.48
C TRP A 108 7.90 -1.05 10.35
N THR A 109 8.98 -1.68 9.87
CA THR A 109 9.63 -2.80 10.58
C THR A 109 11.06 -2.46 10.97
N GLU A 110 11.33 -2.59 12.27
CA GLU A 110 12.67 -2.52 12.85
C GLU A 110 13.23 -3.96 12.96
N SER A 111 13.87 -4.45 11.89
CA SER A 111 14.42 -5.81 11.79
C SER A 111 13.38 -6.93 11.64
N ASN A 112 13.86 -8.16 11.39
CA ASN A 112 13.13 -9.30 10.81
C ASN A 112 11.90 -9.82 11.60
N GLU A 113 11.52 -9.16 12.68
CA GLU A 113 10.29 -9.41 13.42
C GLU A 113 9.27 -8.34 13.04
N MET A 114 8.46 -8.67 12.03
CA MET A 114 7.28 -7.89 11.65
C MET A 114 6.25 -7.94 12.78
N GLU A 115 6.42 -7.10 13.81
CA GLU A 115 5.42 -6.94 14.86
C GLU A 115 4.31 -5.98 14.39
N ALA A 116 3.05 -6.41 14.46
CA ALA A 116 1.87 -5.58 14.23
C ALA A 116 1.70 -4.38 15.20
N ARG A 117 2.68 -4.13 16.08
CA ARG A 117 2.62 -3.11 17.13
C ARG A 117 2.66 -1.67 16.61
N SER A 118 2.97 -1.46 15.33
CA SER A 118 2.99 -0.16 14.66
C SER A 118 1.70 0.19 13.90
N ILE A 119 0.62 -0.61 14.02
CA ILE A 119 -0.65 -0.30 13.37
C ILE A 119 -1.57 0.48 14.30
N HIS A 120 -1.82 1.74 13.97
CA HIS A 120 -2.52 2.71 14.81
C HIS A 120 -4.04 2.73 14.59
N GLY A 121 -4.57 1.99 13.61
CA GLY A 121 -6.00 1.95 13.32
C GLY A 121 -6.34 1.54 11.89
N VAL A 122 -7.64 1.61 11.57
CA VAL A 122 -8.19 1.27 10.26
C VAL A 122 -8.68 2.55 9.56
N ALA A 123 -8.30 2.75 8.30
CA ALA A 123 -8.75 3.85 7.46
C ALA A 123 -9.61 3.32 6.30
N ASP A 124 -10.80 3.89 6.12
CA ASP A 124 -11.66 3.59 4.97
C ASP A 124 -11.38 4.59 3.85
N ILE A 125 -10.86 4.09 2.73
CA ILE A 125 -10.36 4.88 1.62
C ILE A 125 -11.26 4.67 0.41
N ASN A 126 -12.08 5.67 0.08
CA ASN A 126 -12.74 5.70 -1.22
C ASN A 126 -11.75 6.25 -2.27
N LEU A 127 -11.26 5.39 -3.16
CA LEU A 127 -10.26 5.77 -4.18
C LEU A 127 -10.82 6.76 -5.20
N ARG A 128 -12.13 6.73 -5.50
CA ARG A 128 -12.75 7.70 -6.41
C ARG A 128 -12.91 9.10 -5.80
N ALA A 129 -12.96 9.18 -4.47
CA ALA A 129 -13.06 10.45 -3.76
C ALA A 129 -11.70 11.18 -3.64
N ILE A 130 -10.60 10.49 -3.95
CA ILE A 130 -9.24 11.03 -3.85
C ILE A 130 -8.72 11.25 -5.27
N PRO A 131 -8.25 12.46 -5.63
CA PRO A 131 -7.59 12.65 -6.91
C PRO A 131 -6.39 11.70 -7.01
N ARG A 132 -6.21 11.06 -8.16
CA ARG A 132 -5.12 10.11 -8.43
C ARG A 132 -3.75 10.62 -7.97
N ALA A 133 -3.44 11.90 -8.25
CA ALA A 133 -2.17 12.54 -7.87
C ALA A 133 -2.00 12.73 -6.35
N CYS A 134 -3.09 12.72 -5.58
CA CYS A 134 -3.07 12.84 -4.12
C CYS A 134 -2.85 11.51 -3.40
N PHE A 135 -2.93 10.39 -4.11
CA PHE A 135 -2.84 9.07 -3.48
C PHE A 135 -1.44 8.83 -2.90
N ARG A 136 -1.42 8.31 -1.67
CA ARG A 136 -0.26 7.83 -0.92
C ARG A 136 -0.72 6.83 0.13
N PHE A 137 0.17 5.97 0.57
CA PHE A 137 -0.10 5.07 1.68
C PHE A 137 -0.06 5.82 3.00
N LEU A 138 -0.87 5.38 3.96
CA LEU A 138 -0.85 5.90 5.32
C LEU A 138 -0.03 4.95 6.18
N GLY A 139 1.19 5.37 6.54
CA GLY A 139 2.10 4.56 7.33
C GLY A 139 1.47 4.17 8.67
N GLY A 140 1.65 2.91 9.07
CA GLY A 140 1.08 2.41 10.32
C GLY A 140 -0.44 2.28 10.30
N ARG A 141 -1.07 2.12 9.13
CA ARG A 141 -2.53 1.94 9.00
C ARG A 141 -2.90 0.64 8.30
N HIS A 142 -4.07 0.13 8.66
CA HIS A 142 -4.84 -0.81 7.86
C HIS A 142 -5.80 -0.01 6.98
N MET A 143 -5.55 0.03 5.68
CA MET A 143 -6.39 0.73 4.70
C MET A 143 -7.35 -0.25 4.04
N ARG A 144 -8.66 0.06 4.08
CA ARG A 144 -9.70 -0.68 3.36
C ARG A 144 -10.16 0.16 2.20
N PHE A 145 -10.14 -0.40 0.99
CA PHE A 145 -10.42 0.39 -0.20
C PHE A 145 -11.81 0.09 -0.74
N SER A 146 -12.44 1.15 -1.27
CA SER A 146 -13.69 1.09 -2.00
C SER A 146 -13.66 2.04 -3.19
N GLU A 147 -14.62 1.88 -4.09
CA GLU A 147 -14.95 2.86 -5.13
C GLU A 147 -16.29 3.54 -4.86
#